data_AF-A0A1F8QXE3-F1
#
_entry.id   AF-A0A1F8QXE3-F1
#
_cell.length_a   1.000
_cell.length_b   1.000
_cell.length_c   1.000
_cell.angle_alpha   90.00
_cell.angle_beta   90.00
_cell.angle_gamma   90.00
#
_symmetry.space_group_name_H-M   'P 1'
#
loop_
_entity.id
_entity.type
_entity.pdbx_description
1 polymer ?
#
loop_
_entity_poly.entity_id
_entity_poly.type
_entity_poly.pdbx_seq_one_letter_code
_entity_poly.pdbx_strand_id
1 'polypeptide(L)'
;MDAMPHWSAESLKEMREYSWNYFIAFAQARLTTFRFYLTFCTILTAGLAALMSVDRPSLAAALSLLLSFLSFIYWKIDTRHKDLIKHAERALEFLETQSPPPESQEWSPVLRLFHSEAEREKNYKRFPRYFSPKAYFSYSTSVNLVFAVFGLGGIVLAIVLILL
;
A
#
# COMPACT_ATOMS: atom_id res chain seq x y z
N MET A 1 35.69 7.01 9.23
CA MET A 1 34.79 6.67 8.11
C MET A 1 35.36 5.39 7.56
N ASP A 2 34.98 4.27 8.15
CA ASP A 2 35.61 2.98 7.86
C ASP A 2 35.41 2.65 6.39
N ALA A 3 36.50 2.24 5.74
CA ALA A 3 36.49 1.81 4.36
C ALA A 3 35.41 0.73 4.20
N MET A 4 34.34 1.05 3.48
CA MET A 4 33.30 0.08 3.15
C MET A 4 33.96 -1.13 2.47
N PRO A 5 33.51 -2.37 2.77
CA PRO A 5 34.02 -3.55 2.09
C PRO A 5 33.93 -3.34 0.58
N HIS A 6 34.98 -3.72 -0.15
CA HIS A 6 35.00 -3.68 -1.60
C HIS A 6 34.01 -4.72 -2.11
N TRP A 7 32.75 -4.32 -2.27
CA TRP A 7 31.73 -5.21 -2.81
C TRP A 7 32.14 -5.63 -4.22
N SER A 8 32.29 -6.94 -4.44
CA SER A 8 32.50 -7.46 -5.78
C SER A 8 31.29 -7.15 -6.64
N ALA A 9 31.48 -6.99 -7.96
CA ALA A 9 30.38 -6.75 -8.89
C ALA A 9 29.31 -7.87 -8.81
N GLU A 10 29.73 -9.09 -8.48
CA GLU A 10 28.86 -10.23 -8.22
C GLU A 10 27.99 -10.02 -6.96
N SER A 11 28.58 -9.62 -5.84
CA SER A 11 27.82 -9.35 -4.60
C SER A 11 26.81 -8.21 -4.75
N LEU A 12 27.14 -7.16 -5.52
CA LEU A 12 26.20 -6.07 -5.83
C LEU A 12 25.02 -6.56 -6.68
N LYS A 13 25.27 -7.46 -7.63
CA LYS A 13 24.23 -8.07 -8.45
C LYS A 13 23.30 -8.94 -7.59
N GLU A 14 23.85 -9.77 -6.71
CA GLU A 14 23.07 -10.62 -5.80
C GLU A 14 22.20 -9.79 -4.85
N MET A 15 22.76 -8.75 -4.23
CA MET A 15 22.01 -7.86 -3.33
C MET A 15 20.90 -7.09 -4.07
N ARG A 16 21.16 -6.68 -5.31
CA ARG A 16 20.14 -6.03 -6.15
C ARG A 16 19.01 -6.99 -6.49
N GLU A 17 19.34 -8.22 -6.87
CA GLU A 17 18.36 -9.26 -7.18
C GLU A 17 17.54 -9.63 -5.94
N TYR A 18 18.18 -9.80 -4.79
CA TYR A 18 17.50 -10.02 -3.51
C TYR A 18 16.52 -8.87 -3.18
N SER A 19 16.99 -7.62 -3.27
CA SER A 19 16.18 -6.44 -2.98
C SER A 19 15.01 -6.28 -3.95
N TRP A 20 15.22 -6.59 -5.23
CA TRP A 20 14.18 -6.60 -6.25
C TRP A 20 13.13 -7.69 -5.98
N ASN A 21 13.55 -8.92 -5.69
CA ASN A 21 12.65 -10.02 -5.36
C ASN A 21 11.83 -9.71 -4.10
N TYR A 22 12.46 -9.10 -3.09
CA TYR A 22 11.78 -8.63 -1.88
C TYR A 22 10.73 -7.56 -2.21
N PHE A 23 11.08 -6.54 -3.00
CA PHE A 23 10.14 -5.51 -3.46
C PHE A 23 8.93 -6.12 -4.16
N ILE A 24 9.16 -7.01 -5.14
CA ILE A 24 8.09 -7.67 -5.91
C ILE A 24 7.19 -8.51 -4.99
N ALA A 25 7.77 -9.28 -4.07
CA ALA A 25 7.01 -10.12 -3.14
C ALA A 25 6.01 -9.30 -2.32
N PHE A 26 6.44 -8.16 -1.74
CA PHE A 26 5.54 -7.32 -0.95
C PHE A 26 4.59 -6.47 -1.79
N ALA A 27 4.99 -6.04 -2.98
CA ALA A 27 4.09 -5.38 -3.93
C ALA A 27 2.93 -6.31 -4.35
N GLN A 28 3.25 -7.58 -4.66
CA GLN A 28 2.27 -8.61 -4.99
C GLN A 28 1.41 -9.02 -3.79
N ALA A 29 2.01 -9.19 -2.61
CA ALA A 29 1.28 -9.49 -1.38
C ALA A 29 0.24 -8.41 -1.09
N ARG A 30 0.61 -7.12 -1.23
CA ARG A 30 -0.31 -5.99 -1.04
C ARG A 30 -1.51 -6.03 -2.00
N LEU A 31 -1.28 -6.28 -3.28
CA LEU A 31 -2.37 -6.41 -4.27
C LEU A 31 -3.30 -7.57 -3.93
N THR A 32 -2.72 -8.71 -3.55
CA THR A 32 -3.45 -9.92 -3.18
C THR A 32 -4.30 -9.69 -1.92
N THR A 33 -3.72 -9.12 -0.86
CA THR A 33 -4.44 -8.75 0.36
C THR A 33 -5.60 -7.79 0.09
N PHE A 34 -5.41 -6.79 -0.79
CA PHE A 34 -6.48 -5.87 -1.18
C PHE A 34 -7.61 -6.58 -1.94
N ARG A 35 -7.30 -7.52 -2.84
CA ARG A 35 -8.32 -8.31 -3.54
C ARG A 35 -9.15 -9.15 -2.57
N PHE A 36 -8.51 -9.83 -1.62
CA PHE A 36 -9.23 -10.59 -0.59
C PHE A 36 -10.13 -9.70 0.25
N TYR A 37 -9.64 -8.53 0.66
CA TYR A 37 -10.43 -7.56 1.38
C TYR A 37 -11.69 -7.14 0.60
N LEU A 38 -11.56 -6.84 -0.69
CA LEU A 38 -12.72 -6.49 -1.53
C LEU A 38 -13.73 -7.63 -1.60
N THR A 39 -13.27 -8.88 -1.75
CA THR A 39 -14.14 -10.07 -1.71
C THR A 39 -14.88 -10.18 -0.38
N PHE A 40 -14.22 -9.93 0.76
CA PHE A 40 -14.91 -9.91 2.04
C PHE A 40 -15.93 -8.77 2.13
N CYS A 41 -15.61 -7.57 1.63
CA CYS A 41 -16.54 -6.45 1.62
C CYS A 41 -17.80 -6.76 0.81
N THR A 42 -17.66 -7.37 -0.37
CA THR A 42 -18.83 -7.73 -1.21
C THR A 42 -19.71 -8.77 -0.54
N ILE A 43 -19.12 -9.82 0.04
CA ILE A 43 -19.85 -10.87 0.77
C ILE A 43 -20.58 -10.29 1.97
N LEU A 44 -19.89 -9.49 2.80
CA LEU A 44 -20.48 -8.90 4.00
C LEU A 44 -21.58 -7.90 3.66
N THR A 45 -21.40 -7.10 2.61
CA THR A 45 -22.43 -6.16 2.14
C THR A 45 -23.66 -6.90 1.62
N ALA A 46 -23.49 -8.00 0.89
CA ALA A 46 -24.61 -8.84 0.46
C ALA A 46 -25.33 -9.48 1.65
N GLY A 47 -24.58 -9.98 2.64
CA GLY A 47 -25.13 -10.51 3.89
C GLY A 47 -25.90 -9.46 4.69
N LEU A 48 -25.40 -8.22 4.74
CA LEU A 48 -26.10 -7.09 5.36
C LEU A 48 -27.44 -6.82 4.68
N ALA A 49 -27.46 -6.74 3.35
CA ALA A 49 -28.69 -6.52 2.59
C ALA A 49 -29.71 -7.66 2.81
N ALA A 50 -29.25 -8.91 2.89
CA ALA A 50 -30.11 -10.07 3.17
C ALA A 50 -30.66 -10.08 4.61
N LEU A 51 -29.88 -9.64 5.61
CA LEU A 51 -30.38 -9.56 6.99
C LEU A 51 -31.40 -8.43 7.19
N MET A 52 -31.21 -7.33 6.46
CA MET A 52 -32.18 -6.22 6.45
C MET A 52 -33.51 -6.63 5.81
N SER A 53 -33.52 -7.53 4.83
CA SER A 53 -34.77 -7.99 4.20
C SER A 53 -35.59 -8.95 5.07
N VAL A 54 -34.99 -9.58 6.08
CA VAL A 54 -35.65 -10.51 7.02
C VAL A 54 -35.92 -9.85 8.38
N ASP A 55 -35.79 -8.52 8.46
CA ASP A 55 -36.07 -7.70 9.65
C ASP A 55 -35.32 -8.16 10.92
N ARG A 56 -34.02 -8.45 10.76
CA ARG A 56 -33.10 -8.81 11.87
C ARG A 56 -32.07 -7.71 12.10
N PRO A 57 -32.47 -6.52 12.60
CA PRO A 57 -31.59 -5.35 12.71
C PRO A 57 -30.40 -5.59 13.65
N SER A 58 -30.57 -6.38 14.71
CA SER A 58 -29.47 -6.71 15.64
C SER A 58 -28.35 -7.53 15.00
N LEU A 59 -28.69 -8.49 14.13
CA LEU A 59 -27.70 -9.28 13.38
C LEU A 59 -27.06 -8.45 12.27
N ALA A 60 -27.84 -7.58 11.61
CA ALA A 60 -27.30 -6.64 10.62
C ALA A 60 -26.31 -5.66 11.28
N ALA A 61 -26.63 -5.13 12.46
CA ALA A 61 -25.73 -4.26 13.22
C ALA A 61 -24.42 -4.97 13.59
N ALA A 62 -24.50 -6.20 14.10
CA ALA A 62 -23.32 -7.03 14.38
C ALA A 62 -22.45 -7.26 13.13
N LEU A 63 -23.07 -7.53 11.98
CA LEU A 63 -22.35 -7.75 10.72
C LEU A 63 -21.69 -6.46 10.20
N SER A 64 -22.32 -5.29 10.40
CA SER A 64 -21.72 -3.99 10.04
C SER A 64 -20.56 -3.58 10.94
N LEU A 65 -20.60 -3.93 12.22
CA LEU A 65 -19.46 -3.79 13.13
C LEU A 65 -18.31 -4.73 12.71
N LEU A 66 -18.61 -5.96 12.32
CA LEU A 66 -17.62 -6.90 11.81
C LEU A 66 -16.93 -6.37 10.53
N LEU A 67 -17.70 -5.81 9.60
CA LEU A 67 -17.17 -5.17 8.39
C LEU A 67 -16.21 -4.01 8.72
N SER A 68 -16.57 -3.22 9.72
CA SER A 68 -15.75 -2.10 10.20
C SER A 68 -14.44 -2.59 10.82
N PHE A 69 -14.54 -3.60 11.68
CA PHE A 69 -13.40 -4.22 12.34
C PHE A 69 -12.42 -4.86 11.34
N LEU A 70 -12.94 -5.58 10.35
CA LEU A 70 -12.12 -6.13 9.27
C LEU A 70 -11.44 -5.02 8.45
N SER A 71 -12.17 -3.95 8.11
CA SER A 71 -11.59 -2.80 7.40
C SER A 71 -10.41 -2.20 8.16
N PHE A 72 -10.51 -2.08 9.48
CA PHE A 72 -9.42 -1.62 10.33
C PHE A 72 -8.21 -2.58 10.32
N ILE A 73 -8.45 -3.90 10.43
CA ILE A 73 -7.37 -4.90 10.39
C ILE A 73 -6.62 -4.84 9.05
N TYR A 74 -7.35 -4.86 7.93
CA TYR A 74 -6.74 -4.82 6.60
C TYR A 74 -6.02 -3.51 6.32
N TRP A 75 -6.54 -2.38 6.81
CA TRP A 75 -5.83 -1.10 6.75
C TRP A 75 -4.47 -1.15 7.47
N LYS A 76 -4.42 -1.80 8.64
CA LYS A 76 -3.16 -1.95 9.38
C LYS A 76 -2.16 -2.85 8.64
N ILE A 77 -2.64 -3.94 8.04
CA ILE A 77 -1.79 -4.84 7.23
C ILE A 77 -1.25 -4.11 5.99
N ASP A 78 -2.09 -3.39 5.26
CA ASP A 78 -1.69 -2.60 4.08
C ASP A 78 -0.65 -1.53 4.45
N THR A 79 -0.77 -0.90 5.62
CA THR A 79 0.24 0.03 6.14
C THR A 79 1.60 -0.66 6.31
N ARG A 80 1.65 -1.87 6.88
CA ARG A 80 2.92 -2.60 7.02
C ARG A 80 3.52 -2.99 5.67
N HIS A 81 2.70 -3.44 4.70
CA HIS A 81 3.20 -3.74 3.37
C HIS A 81 3.80 -2.50 2.67
N LYS A 82 3.17 -1.32 2.82
CA LYS A 82 3.72 -0.06 2.30
C LYS A 82 5.10 0.22 2.88
N ASP A 83 5.28 0.03 4.18
CA ASP A 83 6.57 0.27 4.85
C ASP A 83 7.66 -0.68 4.34
N LEU A 84 7.34 -1.97 4.14
CA LEU A 84 8.28 -2.97 3.62
C LEU A 84 8.66 -2.70 2.15
N ILE A 85 7.70 -2.30 1.32
CA ILE A 85 7.95 -1.87 -0.06
C ILE A 85 8.89 -0.66 -0.07
N LYS A 86 8.62 0.35 0.76
CA LYS A 86 9.47 1.54 0.89
C LYS A 86 10.87 1.20 1.41
N HIS A 87 11.01 0.19 2.26
CA HIS A 87 12.31 -0.29 2.71
C HIS A 87 13.11 -0.91 1.54
N ALA A 88 12.47 -1.73 0.71
CA ALA A 88 13.09 -2.32 -0.47
C ALA A 88 13.49 -1.28 -1.52
N GLU A 89 12.63 -0.27 -1.75
CA GLU A 89 12.93 0.87 -2.64
C GLU A 89 14.19 1.60 -2.19
N ARG A 90 14.36 1.89 -0.89
CA ARG A 90 15.56 2.53 -0.36
C ARG A 90 16.83 1.68 -0.53
N ALA A 91 16.70 0.37 -0.36
CA ALA A 91 17.82 -0.56 -0.60
C ALA A 91 18.24 -0.55 -2.08
N LEU A 92 17.26 -0.56 -2.99
CA LEU A 92 17.52 -0.48 -4.43
C LEU A 92 18.11 0.87 -4.84
N GLU A 93 17.62 1.98 -4.29
CA GLU A 93 18.18 3.33 -4.48
C GLU A 93 19.65 3.37 -4.02
N PHE A 94 19.96 2.81 -2.85
CA PHE A 94 21.34 2.71 -2.37
C PHE A 94 22.22 1.90 -3.33
N LEU A 95 21.75 0.73 -3.78
CA LEU A 95 22.51 -0.12 -4.71
C LEU A 95 22.71 0.53 -6.10
N GLU A 96 21.75 1.33 -6.58
CA GLU A 96 21.91 2.13 -7.81
C GLU A 96 23.06 3.15 -7.67
N THR A 97 23.23 3.77 -6.50
CA THR A 97 24.35 4.72 -6.28
C THR A 97 25.72 4.05 -6.22
N GLN A 98 25.79 2.77 -5.83
CA GLN A 98 27.03 2.01 -5.71
C GLN A 98 27.47 1.34 -7.01
N SER A 99 26.64 1.39 -8.05
CA SER A 99 26.95 0.86 -9.39
C SER A 99 27.19 2.03 -10.36
N PRO A 100 28.37 2.68 -10.33
CA PRO A 100 28.66 3.78 -11.24
C PRO A 100 28.61 3.30 -12.69
N PRO A 101 28.32 4.22 -13.63
CA PRO A 101 28.41 3.93 -15.04
C PRO A 101 29.76 3.33 -15.46
N PRO A 102 29.78 2.44 -16.47
CA PRO A 102 31.01 2.23 -17.23
C PRO A 102 31.51 3.59 -17.72
N GLU A 103 32.80 3.83 -17.54
CA GLU A 103 33.54 5.10 -17.75
C GLU A 103 33.33 5.75 -19.15
N SER A 104 32.72 5.03 -20.10
CA SER A 104 32.46 5.48 -21.47
C SER A 104 31.03 5.94 -21.77
N GLN A 105 30.09 5.89 -20.80
CA GLN A 105 28.69 6.22 -21.08
C GLN A 105 27.99 6.82 -19.85
N GLU A 106 27.70 8.12 -19.87
CA GLU A 106 26.76 8.71 -18.92
C GLU A 106 25.44 7.92 -18.99
N TRP A 107 24.98 7.39 -17.86
CA TRP A 107 23.68 6.72 -17.84
C TRP A 107 22.62 7.74 -18.24
N SER A 108 21.77 7.36 -19.19
CA SER A 108 20.53 8.10 -19.38
C SER A 108 19.80 8.13 -18.02
N PRO A 109 19.34 9.30 -17.55
CA PRO A 109 18.65 9.43 -16.25
C PRO A 109 17.42 8.52 -16.13
N VAL A 110 16.92 7.99 -17.25
CA VAL A 110 15.83 7.01 -17.34
C VAL A 110 16.16 5.67 -16.68
N LEU A 111 17.45 5.28 -16.61
CA LEU A 111 17.86 3.99 -16.04
C LEU A 111 18.01 4.01 -14.50
N ARG A 112 17.96 5.19 -13.87
CA ARG A 112 17.97 5.36 -12.41
C ARG A 112 16.54 5.49 -11.89
N LEU A 113 15.81 4.39 -11.98
CA LEU A 113 14.37 4.37 -11.72
C LEU A 113 14.07 4.77 -10.27
N PHE A 114 14.77 4.17 -9.30
CA PHE A 114 14.49 4.40 -7.88
C PHE A 114 14.97 5.77 -7.40
N HIS A 115 16.16 6.21 -7.85
CA HIS A 115 16.65 7.55 -7.52
C HIS A 115 15.76 8.66 -8.11
N SER A 116 15.34 8.53 -9.37
CA SER A 116 14.47 9.52 -10.01
C SER A 116 13.07 9.58 -9.38
N GLU A 117 12.53 8.44 -8.91
CA GLU A 117 11.28 8.40 -8.15
C GLU A 117 11.42 9.02 -6.76
N ALA A 118 12.52 8.79 -6.05
CA ALA A 118 12.80 9.42 -4.76
C ALA A 118 12.90 10.96 -4.86
N GLU A 119 13.55 11.48 -5.91
CA GLU A 119 13.59 12.92 -6.17
C GLU A 119 12.23 13.51 -6.54
N ARG A 120 11.43 12.77 -7.34
CA ARG A 120 10.03 13.16 -7.60
C ARG A 120 9.22 13.18 -6.30
N GLU A 121 9.36 12.20 -5.43
CA GLU A 121 8.64 12.15 -4.15
C GLU A 121 8.95 13.36 -3.25
N LYS A 122 10.19 13.87 -3.26
CA LYS A 122 10.57 15.09 -2.52
C LYS A 122 9.91 16.36 -3.10
N ASN A 123 9.73 16.43 -4.42
CA ASN A 123 9.16 17.59 -5.10
C ASN A 123 7.63 17.58 -5.21
N TYR A 124 6.98 16.41 -5.16
CA TYR A 124 5.52 16.29 -5.25
C TYR A 124 4.85 16.27 -3.87
N LYS A 125 3.98 17.24 -3.61
CA LYS A 125 3.13 17.27 -2.41
C LYS A 125 2.09 16.13 -2.47
N ARG A 126 2.20 15.14 -1.57
CA ARG A 126 1.22 14.04 -1.44
C ARG A 126 -0.14 14.54 -0.94
N PHE A 127 -1.22 14.06 -1.56
CA PHE A 127 -2.59 14.11 -1.02
C PHE A 127 -2.65 13.28 0.28
N PRO A 128 -3.27 13.73 1.40
CA PRO A 128 -4.48 14.54 1.48
C PRO A 128 -4.30 15.96 2.05
N ARG A 129 -3.06 16.46 2.19
CA ARG A 129 -2.83 17.75 2.88
C ARG A 129 -3.32 18.98 2.08
N TYR A 130 -3.60 18.83 0.79
CA TYR A 130 -4.19 19.86 -0.09
C TYR A 130 -5.17 19.20 -1.07
N PHE A 131 -6.42 19.65 -1.07
CA PHE A 131 -7.47 19.23 -2.01
C PHE A 131 -7.25 19.86 -3.39
N SER A 132 -6.06 19.64 -3.98
CA SER A 132 -5.71 20.17 -5.29
C SER A 132 -5.97 19.11 -6.37
N PRO A 133 -6.65 19.43 -7.47
CA PRO A 133 -6.88 18.50 -8.59
C PRO A 133 -5.59 18.13 -9.34
N LYS A 134 -4.45 18.79 -9.02
CA LYS A 134 -3.11 18.45 -9.51
C LYS A 134 -2.32 17.54 -8.57
N ALA A 135 -2.89 17.17 -7.42
CA ALA A 135 -2.26 16.25 -6.49
C ALA A 135 -2.38 14.82 -7.02
N TYR A 136 -1.25 14.12 -7.11
CA TYR A 136 -1.23 12.75 -7.60
C TYR A 136 -2.04 11.84 -6.68
N PHE A 137 -3.05 11.17 -7.26
CA PHE A 137 -3.79 10.12 -6.59
C PHE A 137 -2.89 8.88 -6.51
N SER A 138 -2.14 8.77 -5.42
CA SER A 138 -1.33 7.57 -5.18
C SER A 138 -2.26 6.37 -5.02
N TYR A 139 -1.87 5.22 -5.56
CA TYR A 139 -2.54 3.93 -5.32
C TYR A 139 -2.83 3.70 -3.83
N SER A 140 -1.91 4.14 -2.96
CA SER A 140 -2.04 4.10 -1.50
C SER A 140 -3.18 4.93 -0.93
N THR A 141 -3.51 6.06 -1.57
CA THR A 141 -4.61 6.94 -1.16
C THR A 141 -5.96 6.31 -1.52
N SER A 142 -6.09 5.74 -2.73
CA SER A 142 -7.32 5.04 -3.14
C SER A 142 -7.65 3.89 -2.20
N VAL A 143 -6.66 3.05 -1.90
CA VAL A 143 -6.83 1.91 -0.99
C VAL A 143 -7.22 2.36 0.42
N ASN A 144 -6.58 3.40 0.96
CA ASN A 144 -6.94 3.97 2.26
C ASN A 144 -8.37 4.52 2.28
N LEU A 145 -8.79 5.17 1.20
CA LEU A 145 -10.15 5.71 1.07
C LEU A 145 -11.19 4.59 1.11
N VAL A 146 -10.94 3.48 0.40
CA VAL A 146 -11.83 2.31 0.44
C VAL A 146 -11.96 1.78 1.88
N PHE A 147 -10.85 1.60 2.60
CA PHE A 147 -10.89 1.19 4.01
C PHE A 147 -11.68 2.17 4.89
N ALA A 148 -11.53 3.47 4.66
CA ALA A 148 -12.26 4.49 5.40
C ALA A 148 -13.77 4.45 5.11
N VAL A 149 -14.16 4.26 3.84
CA VAL A 149 -15.57 4.19 3.43
C VAL A 149 -16.27 2.97 4.06
N PHE A 150 -15.69 1.78 3.94
CA PHE A 150 -16.29 0.58 4.53
C PHE A 150 -16.16 0.55 6.07
N GLY A 151 -15.06 1.08 6.61
CA GLY A 151 -14.81 1.20 8.04
C GLY A 151 -15.78 2.14 8.74
N LEU A 152 -15.88 3.39 8.27
CA LEU A 152 -16.79 4.37 8.84
C LEU A 152 -18.25 4.07 8.47
N GLY A 153 -18.49 3.61 7.23
CA GLY A 153 -19.82 3.24 6.77
C GLY A 153 -20.43 2.11 7.60
N GLY A 154 -19.65 1.09 7.95
CA GLY A 154 -20.13 0.02 8.83
C GLY A 154 -20.44 0.51 10.26
N ILE A 155 -19.67 1.44 10.82
CA ILE A 155 -19.93 2.03 12.14
C ILE A 155 -21.23 2.85 12.10
N VAL A 156 -21.38 3.72 11.09
CA VAL A 156 -22.59 4.54 10.93
C VAL A 156 -23.82 3.66 10.75
N LEU A 157 -23.72 2.63 9.89
CA LEU A 157 -24.82 1.69 9.66
C LEU A 157 -25.19 0.93 10.93
N ALA A 158 -24.21 0.48 11.72
CA ALA A 158 -24.46 -0.18 13.00
C ALA A 158 -25.23 0.72 13.96
N ILE A 159 -24.83 1.99 14.10
CA ILE A 159 -25.50 2.95 14.97
C ILE A 159 -26.95 3.18 14.51
N VAL A 160 -27.18 3.37 13.21
CA VAL A 160 -28.52 3.55 12.66
C VAL A 160 -29.40 2.34 12.94
N LEU A 161 -28.89 1.12 12.73
CA LEU A 161 -29.62 -0.13 12.95
C LEU A 161 -29.91 -0.42 14.43
N ILE A 162 -29.11 0.10 15.36
CA ILE A 162 -29.35 -0.05 16.80
C ILE A 162 -30.40 0.97 17.29
N LEU A 163 -30.48 2.13 16.64
CA LEU A 163 -31.43 3.20 16.99
C LEU A 163 -32.81 3.03 16.36
N LEU A 164 -32.92 2.23 15.30
CA LEU A 164 -34.17 1.89 14.60
C LEU A 164 -34.89 0.74 15.30
#